data_AF-A0A4Y2A694-F1
#
_entry.id   AF-A0A4Y2A694-F1
#
_cell.length_a   1.000
_cell.length_b   1.000
_cell.length_c   1.000
_cell.angle_alpha   90.00
_cell.angle_beta   90.00
_cell.angle_gamma   90.00
#
_symmetry.space_group_name_H-M   'P 1'
#
loop_
_entity.id
_entity.type
_entity.pdbx_description
1 polymer ?
#
loop_
_entity_poly.entity_id
_entity_poly.type
_entity_poly.pdbx_seq_one_letter_code
_entity_poly.pdbx_strand_id
1 'polypeptide(L)'
;MNKNLLKIWYYTVIEKALLYGASVWGEALTKNQIDRLHSIQRIFLLKFTRAFRTSSTNVLNVLTGIPPLHIVAKAEFIKFGIWVNRSNEYNTIFDINLLDKSVPFKNIPSRQKLINLDSKISNADYEIYTDGSRI
;
A
#
# COMPACT_ATOMS: atom_id res chain seq x y z
N MET A 1 6.34 6.09 27.65
CA MET A 1 5.68 5.84 26.33
C MET A 1 6.57 4.90 25.55
N ASN A 2 6.05 3.76 25.10
CA ASN A 2 6.85 2.78 24.37
C ASN A 2 7.19 3.33 22.96
N LYS A 3 8.49 3.45 22.65
CA LYS A 3 8.96 4.02 21.37
C LYS A 3 8.44 3.21 20.17
N ASN A 4 8.30 1.90 20.31
CA ASN A 4 7.81 1.01 19.26
C ASN A 4 6.33 1.29 18.95
N LEU A 5 5.52 1.54 19.98
CA LEU A 5 4.10 1.85 19.78
C LEU A 5 3.91 3.17 19.02
N LEU A 6 4.68 4.21 19.35
CA LEU A 6 4.65 5.49 18.63
C LEU A 6 5.02 5.33 17.16
N LYS A 7 6.04 4.51 16.89
CA LYS A 7 6.49 4.22 15.53
C LYS A 7 5.42 3.45 14.73
N ILE A 8 4.75 2.48 15.36
CA ILE A 8 3.61 1.77 14.75
C ILE A 8 2.51 2.76 14.39
N TRP A 9 2.06 3.60 15.34
CA TRP A 9 1.02 4.60 15.09
C TRP A 9 1.39 5.58 13.99
N TYR A 10 2.66 5.96 13.89
CA TYR A 10 3.14 6.80 12.82
C TYR A 10 2.93 6.14 11.45
N TYR A 11 3.44 4.92 11.27
CA TYR A 11 3.35 4.25 9.97
C TYR A 11 1.94 3.82 9.59
N THR A 12 1.12 3.42 10.57
CA THR A 12 -0.22 2.89 10.27
C THR A 12 -1.27 3.98 10.10
N VAL A 13 -1.15 5.09 10.82
CA VAL A 13 -2.17 6.16 10.83
C VAL A 13 -1.66 7.42 10.16
N ILE A 14 -0.57 8.01 10.67
CA ILE A 14 -0.13 9.34 10.25
C ILE A 14 0.39 9.31 8.81
N GLU A 15 1.29 8.38 8.51
CA GLU A 15 1.88 8.25 7.18
C GLU A 15 0.82 7.91 6.14
N LYS A 16 -0.07 6.95 6.43
CA LYS A 16 -1.14 6.55 5.49
C LYS A 16 -2.15 7.66 5.25
N ALA A 17 -2.53 8.43 6.28
CA ALA A 17 -3.42 9.57 6.10
C ALA A 17 -2.79 10.66 5.23
N LEU A 18 -1.50 10.97 5.44
CA LEU A 18 -0.79 12.00 4.69
C LEU A 18 -0.47 11.57 3.25
N LEU A 19 -0.23 10.28 3.01
CA LEU A 19 0.20 9.75 1.72
C LEU A 19 -0.91 9.06 0.92
N TYR A 20 -2.19 9.23 1.30
CA TYR A 20 -3.31 8.50 0.68
C TYR A 20 -3.36 8.67 -0.86
N GLY A 21 -2.97 9.85 -1.36
CA GLY A 21 -2.94 10.18 -2.79
C GLY A 21 -1.54 10.33 -3.38
N ALA A 22 -0.50 9.89 -2.67
CA ALA A 22 0.89 10.11 -3.09
C ALA A 22 1.22 9.46 -4.44
N SER A 23 0.47 8.42 -4.82
CA SER A 23 0.52 7.81 -6.16
C SER A 23 0.23 8.80 -7.30
N VAL A 24 -0.49 9.89 -7.04
CA VAL A 24 -0.88 10.89 -8.04
C VAL A 24 -0.01 12.14 -7.95
N TRP A 25 0.23 12.65 -6.73
CA TRP A 25 0.94 13.92 -6.54
C TRP A 25 2.43 13.77 -6.17
N GLY A 26 2.92 12.55 -5.91
CA GLY A 26 4.26 12.31 -5.36
C GLY A 26 5.42 12.73 -6.27
N GLU A 27 5.20 12.83 -7.59
CA GLU A 27 6.20 13.34 -8.54
C GLU A 27 6.20 14.87 -8.64
N ALA A 28 5.02 15.49 -8.61
CA ALA A 28 4.84 16.93 -8.83
C ALA A 28 5.19 17.79 -7.60
N LEU A 29 6.07 17.30 -6.73
CA LEU A 29 6.45 17.97 -5.49
C LEU A 29 7.44 19.12 -5.75
N THR A 30 6.95 20.34 -5.61
CA THR A 30 7.77 21.57 -5.55
C THR A 30 8.45 21.71 -4.18
N LYS A 31 9.52 22.53 -4.12
CA LYS A 31 10.23 22.84 -2.87
C LYS A 31 9.28 23.29 -1.75
N ASN A 32 8.31 24.15 -2.07
CA ASN A 32 7.34 24.65 -1.08
C ASN A 32 6.44 23.53 -0.53
N GLN A 33 6.04 22.55 -1.36
CA GLN A 33 5.26 21.40 -0.91
C GLN A 33 6.11 20.46 -0.05
N ILE A 34 7.38 20.26 -0.41
CA ILE A 34 8.34 19.48 0.38
C ILE A 34 8.54 20.13 1.77
N ASP A 35 8.72 21.44 1.82
CA ASP A 35 8.87 22.19 3.08
C ASP A 35 7.61 22.12 3.96
N ARG A 36 6.42 22.14 3.35
CA ARG A 36 5.14 21.89 4.05
C ARG A 36 5.07 20.48 4.62
N LEU A 37 5.42 19.45 3.85
CA LEU A 37 5.46 18.06 4.32
C LEU A 37 6.45 17.90 5.48
N HIS A 38 7.64 18.51 5.38
CA HIS A 38 8.61 18.53 6.47
C HIS A 38 8.07 19.19 7.73
N SER A 39 7.35 20.31 7.58
CA SER A 39 6.76 21.02 8.71
C SER A 39 5.69 20.18 9.41
N ILE A 40 4.82 19.52 8.64
CA ILE A 40 3.79 18.61 9.18
C ILE A 40 4.45 17.41 9.88
N GLN A 41 5.42 16.76 9.24
CA GLN A 41 6.14 15.62 9.81
C GLN A 41 6.83 15.99 11.13
N ARG A 42 7.46 17.16 11.20
CA ARG A 42 8.17 17.65 12.38
C ARG A 42 7.29 17.70 13.62
N ILE A 43 6.01 18.04 13.50
CA ILE A 43 5.07 18.11 14.63
C ILE A 43 5.00 16.75 15.34
N PHE A 44 4.95 15.66 14.58
CA PHE A 44 4.88 14.30 15.13
C PHE A 44 6.23 13.85 15.69
N LEU A 45 7.32 14.12 14.96
CA LEU A 45 8.67 13.74 15.41
C LEU A 45 9.03 14.40 16.74
N LEU A 46 8.69 15.68 16.94
CA LEU A 46 8.95 16.39 18.19
C LEU A 46 8.19 15.77 19.37
N LYS A 47 6.96 15.27 19.16
CA LYS A 47 6.20 14.55 20.19
C LYS A 47 6.88 13.23 20.57
N PHE A 48 7.59 12.59 19.64
CA PHE A 48 8.30 11.33 19.89
C PHE A 48 9.65 11.56 20.56
N THR A 49 10.42 12.56 20.13
CA THR A 49 11.81 12.74 20.55
C THR A 49 11.99 13.62 21.78
N ARG A 50 10.97 14.40 22.19
CA ARG A 50 10.85 15.24 23.40
C ARG A 50 12.06 16.11 23.80
N ALA A 51 13.20 15.51 24.09
CA ALA A 51 14.47 16.13 24.46
C ALA A 51 15.14 16.87 23.28
N PHE A 52 14.95 16.40 22.04
CA PHE A 52 15.60 16.94 20.84
C PHE A 52 14.78 18.05 20.16
N ARG A 53 14.28 19.04 20.92
CA ARG A 53 13.34 20.06 20.37
C ARG A 53 13.98 21.00 19.36
N THR A 54 15.27 21.31 19.53
CA THR A 54 16.03 22.25 18.69
C THR A 54 16.72 21.57 17.51
N SER A 55 16.73 20.23 17.45
CA SER A 55 17.34 19.49 16.35
C SER A 55 16.57 19.67 15.04
N SER A 56 17.29 19.63 13.91
CA SER A 56 16.69 19.70 12.58
C SER A 56 15.81 18.49 12.29
N THR A 57 14.83 18.62 11.39
CA THR A 57 13.90 17.53 11.04
C THR A 57 14.65 16.32 10.46
N ASN A 58 15.72 16.54 9.70
CA ASN A 58 16.55 15.46 9.18
C ASN A 58 17.23 14.66 10.30
N VAL A 59 17.76 15.34 11.32
CA VAL A 59 18.32 14.66 12.51
C VAL A 59 17.23 13.88 13.25
N LEU A 60 16.03 14.46 13.40
CA LEU A 60 14.91 13.76 14.04
C LEU A 60 14.46 12.51 13.28
N ASN A 61 14.46 12.56 11.94
CA ASN A 61 14.18 11.40 11.08
C ASN A 61 15.20 10.28 11.31
N VAL A 62 16.48 10.60 11.36
CA VAL A 62 17.55 9.62 11.66
C VAL A 62 17.39 9.02 13.05
N LEU A 63 17.17 9.86 14.08
CA LEU A 63 17.03 9.40 15.47
C LEU A 63 15.80 8.52 15.71
N THR A 64 14.70 8.77 14.98
CA THR A 64 13.48 7.96 15.05
C THR A 64 13.49 6.77 14.08
N GLY A 65 14.41 6.78 13.12
CA GLY A 65 14.43 5.87 11.99
C GLY A 65 13.16 5.97 11.15
N ILE A 66 12.60 7.18 11.00
CA ILE A 66 11.44 7.49 10.18
C ILE A 66 11.93 8.25 8.94
N PRO A 67 11.64 7.78 7.72
CA PRO A 67 12.08 8.46 6.50
C PRO A 67 11.33 9.79 6.27
N PRO A 68 11.95 10.78 5.59
CA PRO A 68 11.24 11.99 5.17
C PRO A 68 10.02 11.71 4.30
N LEU A 69 8.88 12.36 4.58
CA LEU A 69 7.60 12.11 3.88
C LEU A 69 7.68 12.31 2.37
N HIS A 70 8.42 13.31 1.88
CA HIS A 70 8.54 13.56 0.44
C HIS A 70 9.24 12.41 -0.30
N ILE A 71 10.15 11.70 0.36
CA ILE A 71 10.83 10.52 -0.21
C ILE A 71 9.84 9.36 -0.29
N VAL A 72 9.08 9.12 0.78
CA VAL A 72 8.04 8.06 0.79
C VAL A 72 6.97 8.35 -0.25
N ALA A 73 6.55 9.61 -0.41
CA ALA A 73 5.59 10.01 -1.43
C ALA A 73 6.07 9.71 -2.85
N LYS A 74 7.33 10.04 -3.15
CA LYS A 74 7.95 9.73 -4.45
C LYS A 74 8.08 8.21 -4.66
N ALA A 75 8.37 7.46 -3.62
CA ALA A 75 8.41 6.00 -3.70
C ALA A 75 7.03 5.40 -4.00
N GLU A 76 5.96 5.89 -3.37
CA GLU A 76 4.58 5.46 -3.66
C GLU A 76 4.15 5.82 -5.09
N PHE A 77 4.58 6.98 -5.60
CA PHE A 77 4.39 7.37 -7.00
C PHE A 77 5.05 6.37 -7.97
N ILE A 78 6.34 6.10 -7.80
CA ILE A 78 7.08 5.15 -8.65
C ILE A 78 6.47 3.75 -8.55
N LYS A 79 6.13 3.30 -7.33
CA LYS A 79 5.47 2.03 -7.10
C LYS A 79 4.15 1.94 -7.87
N PHE A 80 3.32 2.97 -7.82
CA PHE A 80 2.09 3.02 -8.60
C PHE A 80 2.37 2.96 -10.12
N GLY A 81 3.38 3.71 -10.58
CA GLY A 81 3.84 3.71 -11.97
C GLY A 81 4.23 2.31 -12.48
N ILE A 82 4.96 1.53 -11.66
CA ILE A 82 5.38 0.16 -11.98
C ILE A 82 4.20 -0.80 -11.91
N TRP A 83 3.52 -0.90 -10.77
CA TRP A 83 2.59 -2.00 -10.51
C TRP A 83 1.23 -1.80 -11.17
N VAL A 84 0.76 -0.56 -11.24
CA VAL A 84 -0.58 -0.21 -11.74
C VAL A 84 -0.51 0.27 -13.18
N ASN A 85 0.29 1.31 -13.46
CA ASN A 85 0.34 1.91 -14.79
C ASN A 85 1.20 1.14 -15.79
N ARG A 86 2.08 0.24 -15.33
CA ARG A 86 3.04 -0.50 -16.18
C ARG A 86 3.87 0.44 -17.06
N SER A 87 4.32 1.58 -16.51
CA SER A 87 5.07 2.60 -17.24
C SER A 87 6.49 2.14 -17.56
N ASN A 88 6.83 2.05 -18.86
CA ASN A 88 8.17 1.69 -19.33
C ASN A 88 9.31 2.58 -18.82
N GLU A 89 9.00 3.76 -18.29
CA GLU A 89 9.97 4.69 -17.71
C GLU A 89 10.79 4.08 -16.56
N TYR A 90 10.22 3.11 -15.84
CA TYR A 90 10.85 2.48 -14.67
C TYR A 90 11.45 1.09 -14.94
N ASN A 91 11.63 0.71 -16.21
CA ASN A 91 12.22 -0.58 -16.58
C ASN A 91 13.65 -0.79 -16.04
N THR A 92 14.36 0.29 -15.73
CA THR A 92 15.69 0.23 -15.09
C THR A 92 15.63 -0.24 -13.63
N ILE A 93 14.50 -0.03 -12.95
CA ILE A 93 14.27 -0.44 -11.56
C ILE A 93 13.75 -1.89 -11.53
N PHE A 94 12.81 -2.22 -12.40
CA PHE A 94 12.21 -3.54 -12.51
C PHE A 94 11.72 -3.79 -13.93
N ASP A 95 12.07 -4.93 -14.53
CA ASP A 95 11.59 -5.28 -15.87
C ASP A 95 10.08 -5.56 -15.83
N ILE A 96 9.30 -4.63 -16.40
CA ILE A 96 7.84 -4.69 -16.40
C ILE A 96 7.32 -5.89 -17.19
N ASN A 97 8.12 -6.44 -18.10
CA ASN A 97 7.74 -7.64 -18.86
C ASN A 97 7.69 -8.90 -17.98
N LEU A 98 8.41 -8.90 -16.85
CA LEU A 98 8.35 -9.98 -15.86
C LEU A 98 7.10 -9.90 -14.98
N LEU A 99 6.33 -8.81 -15.03
CA LEU A 99 5.12 -8.67 -14.24
C LEU A 99 3.94 -9.38 -14.90
N ASP A 100 3.24 -10.20 -14.12
CA ASP A 100 1.98 -10.82 -14.54
C ASP A 100 1.00 -9.78 -15.05
N LYS A 101 0.39 -10.04 -16.21
CA LYS A 101 -0.64 -9.17 -16.76
C LYS A 101 -1.97 -9.52 -16.14
N SER A 102 -2.73 -8.50 -15.73
CA SER A 102 -4.13 -8.69 -15.36
C SER A 102 -4.89 -9.13 -16.62
N VAL A 103 -5.27 -10.40 -16.68
CA VAL A 103 -6.10 -10.94 -17.74
C VAL A 103 -7.51 -11.09 -17.18
N PRO A 104 -8.54 -10.46 -17.77
CA PRO A 104 -9.92 -10.69 -17.36
C PRO A 104 -10.22 -12.19 -17.34
N PHE A 105 -10.95 -12.68 -16.34
CA PHE A 105 -11.24 -14.12 -16.19
C PHE A 105 -11.78 -14.76 -17.48
N LYS A 106 -12.59 -14.02 -18.24
CA LYS A 106 -13.15 -14.45 -19.55
C LYS A 106 -12.08 -14.78 -20.60
N ASN A 107 -10.92 -14.14 -20.52
CA ASN A 107 -9.82 -14.24 -21.47
C ASN A 107 -8.74 -15.22 -21.01
N ILE A 108 -8.87 -15.82 -19.82
CA ILE A 108 -7.96 -16.86 -19.35
C ILE A 108 -8.22 -18.11 -20.22
N PRO A 109 -7.18 -18.68 -20.86
CA PRO A 109 -7.31 -19.90 -21.63
C PRO A 109 -7.53 -21.07 -20.67
N SER A 110 -8.78 -21.32 -20.31
CA SER A 110 -9.20 -22.51 -19.58
C SER A 110 -9.77 -23.53 -20.56
N ARG A 111 -9.35 -24.79 -20.39
CA ARG A 111 -9.94 -25.94 -21.08
C ARG A 111 -11.42 -26.15 -20.71
N GLN A 112 -11.84 -25.67 -19.54
CA GLN A 112 -13.22 -25.73 -19.04
C GLN A 112 -13.59 -24.39 -18.39
N LYS A 113 -14.35 -23.56 -19.10
CA LYS A 113 -14.90 -22.29 -18.56
C LYS A 113 -16.19 -22.50 -17.75
N LEU A 114 -16.79 -23.68 -17.85
CA LEU A 114 -18.04 -24.05 -17.19
C LEU A 114 -17.82 -25.41 -16.52
N ILE A 115 -18.06 -25.45 -15.21
CA ILE A 115 -18.18 -26.72 -14.47
C ILE A 115 -19.68 -27.00 -14.43
N ASN A 116 -20.11 -28.01 -15.18
CA ASN A 116 -21.47 -28.51 -15.07
C ASN A 116 -21.49 -29.45 -13.86
N LEU A 117 -22.00 -28.98 -12.72
CA LEU A 117 -22.26 -29.86 -11.60
C LEU A 117 -23.52 -30.65 -11.92
N ASP A 118 -23.43 -31.98 -11.91
CA ASP A 118 -24.61 -32.82 -11.94
C ASP A 118 -25.42 -32.56 -10.68
N SER A 119 -26.68 -32.15 -10.87
CA SER A 119 -27.60 -31.84 -9.78
C SER A 119 -28.08 -33.08 -9.03
N LYS A 120 -27.79 -34.28 -9.55
CA LYS A 120 -28.14 -35.57 -8.96
C LYS A 120 -26.91 -36.43 -8.81
N ILE A 121 -26.32 -36.39 -7.62
CA ILE A 121 -25.33 -37.38 -7.19
C ILE A 121 -26.12 -38.58 -6.66
N SER A 122 -26.16 -39.67 -7.41
CA SER A 122 -26.70 -40.94 -6.90
C SER A 122 -25.74 -41.51 -5.84
N ASN A 123 -26.24 -41.81 -4.64
CA ASN A 123 -25.46 -42.23 -3.45
C ASN A 123 -24.57 -41.13 -2.85
N ALA A 124 -25.16 -40.00 -2.47
CA ALA A 124 -24.46 -38.99 -1.68
C ALA A 124 -24.28 -39.47 -0.23
N ASP A 125 -23.06 -39.40 0.30
CA ASP A 125 -22.78 -39.70 1.72
C ASP A 125 -23.47 -38.71 2.68
N TYR A 126 -23.78 -37.50 2.19
CA TYR A 126 -24.39 -36.42 2.97
C TYR A 126 -25.41 -35.63 2.14
N GLU A 127 -26.60 -35.42 2.69
CA GLU A 127 -27.64 -34.54 2.14
C GLU A 127 -27.58 -33.18 2.85
N ILE A 128 -27.28 -32.12 2.09
CA ILE A 128 -27.17 -30.74 2.60
C ILE A 128 -28.37 -29.94 2.08
N TYR A 129 -29.18 -29.42 2.99
CA TYR A 129 -30.36 -28.59 2.70
C TYR A 129 -30.02 -27.12 2.96
N THR A 130 -30.09 -26.29 1.93
CA THR A 130 -29.75 -24.85 2.01
C THR A 130 -30.97 -23.96 2.23
N ASP A 131 -32.17 -24.51 2.12
CA ASP A 131 -33.46 -23.84 2.22
C ASP A 131 -34.04 -23.84 3.65
N GLY A 132 -33.34 -24.47 4.61
CA GLY A 132 -33.78 -24.55 6.00
C GLY A 132 -34.89 -25.58 6.24
N SER A 133 -35.22 -26.43 5.24
CA SER A 133 -36.34 -27.37 5.27
C SER A 133 -36.12 -28.62 6.14
N ARG A 134 -35.18 -28.57 7.09
CA ARG A 134 -35.04 -29.58 8.14
C ARG A 134 -35.56 -29.03 9.47
N ILE A 135 -36.85 -28.66 9.47
CA ILE A 135 -37.76 -28.69 10.63
C ILE A 135 -39.10 -29.23 10.12
#